data_AF-A0A3D4WNQ1-F1
#
_entry.id   AF-A0A3D4WNQ1-F1
#
_cell.length_a   1.000
_cell.length_b   1.000
_cell.length_c   1.000
_cell.angle_alpha   90.00
_cell.angle_beta   90.00
_cell.angle_gamma   90.00
#
_symmetry.space_group_name_H-M   'P 1'
#
loop_
_entity.id
_entity.type
_entity.pdbx_description
1 polymer ?
#
loop_
_entity_poly.entity_id
_entity_poly.type
_entity_poly.pdbx_seq_one_letter_code
_entity_poly.pdbx_strand_id
1 'polypeptide(L)'
;MRWVSILVLSLLTTACTADPAPPTGEIRDCGSSVYGEMSPDWRAKATVVGPVAFVTWFSADPAWLDSISPRPDGRRFIKVLAVVDGGKQVTISLPDSEPSNVALAYTDHDAPSVTFIGCERETQFNGGFMITGPQCVPVQVHFDGKTERIVLSFGAGKCAT
;
A
#
# COMPACT_ATOMS: atom_id res chain seq x y z
N MET A 1 65.58 0.51 23.11
CA MET A 1 64.29 1.15 22.77
C MET A 1 63.42 0.13 22.04
N ARG A 2 62.37 -0.39 22.68
CA ARG A 2 61.38 -1.30 22.08
C ARG A 2 60.06 -0.55 21.96
N TRP A 3 59.56 -0.39 20.74
CA TRP A 3 58.27 0.21 20.44
C TRP A 3 57.22 -0.91 20.44
N VAL A 4 56.13 -0.73 21.20
CA VAL A 4 54.96 -1.62 21.19
C VAL A 4 53.88 -0.92 20.38
N SER A 5 53.57 -1.46 19.21
CA SER A 5 52.45 -1.01 18.38
C SER A 5 51.16 -1.66 18.90
N ILE A 6 50.27 -0.85 19.45
CA ILE A 6 48.91 -1.27 19.83
C ILE A 6 48.04 -1.21 18.57
N LEU A 7 47.62 -2.37 18.10
CA LEU A 7 46.68 -2.53 16.99
C LEU A 7 45.26 -2.47 17.57
N VAL A 8 44.57 -1.35 17.36
CA VAL A 8 43.16 -1.20 17.76
C VAL A 8 42.28 -1.84 16.69
N LEU A 9 41.69 -2.99 17.01
CA LEU A 9 40.76 -3.69 16.15
C LEU A 9 39.35 -3.12 16.37
N SER A 10 38.89 -2.26 15.46
CA SER A 10 37.51 -1.74 15.49
C SER A 10 36.54 -2.82 15.00
N LEU A 11 35.75 -3.41 15.90
CA LEU A 11 34.61 -4.26 15.54
C LEU A 11 33.48 -3.37 15.00
N LEU A 12 33.26 -3.41 13.69
CA LEU A 12 32.05 -2.91 13.05
C LEU A 12 30.92 -3.90 13.37
N THR A 13 30.16 -3.63 14.43
CA THR A 13 28.88 -4.30 14.67
C THR A 13 27.87 -3.80 13.65
N THR A 14 27.67 -4.57 12.57
CA THR A 14 26.52 -4.38 11.68
C THR A 14 25.26 -4.69 12.47
N ALA A 15 24.61 -3.66 13.00
CA ALA A 15 23.29 -3.82 13.57
C ALA A 15 22.35 -4.18 12.41
N CYS A 16 21.81 -5.39 12.40
CA CYS A 16 20.63 -5.68 11.60
C CYS A 16 19.51 -4.80 12.15
N THR A 17 19.21 -3.71 11.46
CA THR A 17 17.98 -2.97 11.71
C THR A 17 16.85 -3.92 11.34
N ALA A 18 16.17 -4.48 12.33
CA ALA A 18 14.93 -5.21 12.07
C ALA A 18 13.96 -4.23 11.41
N ASP A 19 13.30 -4.68 10.34
CA ASP A 19 12.25 -3.87 9.73
C ASP A 19 11.22 -3.53 10.80
N PRO A 20 10.77 -2.27 10.86
CA PRO A 20 9.75 -1.86 11.82
C PRO A 20 8.52 -2.75 11.65
N ALA A 21 7.94 -3.18 12.76
CA ALA A 21 6.71 -3.96 12.73
C ALA A 21 5.64 -3.19 11.93
N PRO A 22 4.79 -3.88 11.15
CA PRO A 22 3.71 -3.22 10.43
C PRO A 22 2.84 -2.41 11.41
N PRO A 23 2.38 -1.22 11.02
CA PRO A 23 1.44 -0.47 11.86
C PRO A 23 0.20 -1.31 12.12
N THR A 24 -0.37 -1.19 13.33
CA THR A 24 -1.64 -1.83 13.66
C THR A 24 -2.76 -1.15 12.87
N GLY A 25 -3.18 -1.77 11.77
CA GLY A 25 -4.26 -1.30 10.91
C GLY A 25 -5.60 -1.93 11.25
N GLU A 26 -6.66 -1.35 10.70
CA GLU A 26 -7.98 -1.98 10.74
C GLU A 26 -7.99 -3.28 9.92
N ILE A 27 -8.75 -4.28 10.37
CA ILE A 27 -8.77 -5.60 9.75
C ILE A 27 -9.97 -5.73 8.81
N ARG A 28 -9.69 -6.19 7.58
CA ARG A 28 -10.64 -6.64 6.58
C ARG A 28 -10.45 -8.14 6.36
N ASP A 29 -11.42 -8.92 6.79
CA ASP A 29 -11.40 -10.38 6.68
C ASP A 29 -12.49 -10.90 5.73
N CYS A 30 -12.64 -12.23 5.70
CA CYS A 30 -13.63 -12.92 4.89
C CYS A 30 -15.08 -12.44 5.09
N GLY A 31 -15.45 -11.95 6.29
CA GLY A 31 -16.78 -11.40 6.55
C GLY A 31 -17.05 -10.08 5.84
N SER A 32 -16.01 -9.43 5.35
CA SER A 32 -16.05 -8.13 4.67
C SER A 32 -15.70 -8.20 3.18
N SER A 33 -15.58 -9.42 2.64
CA SER A 33 -15.23 -9.69 1.25
C SER A 33 -16.37 -9.36 0.28
N VAL A 34 -16.02 -9.05 -0.97
CA VAL A 34 -16.97 -8.66 -2.01
C VAL A 34 -16.63 -9.37 -3.31
N TYR A 35 -17.36 -10.43 -3.64
CA TYR A 35 -17.08 -11.17 -4.86
C TYR A 35 -17.82 -10.56 -6.06
N GLY A 36 -17.05 -10.26 -7.10
CA GLY A 36 -17.56 -9.95 -8.44
C GLY A 36 -16.82 -10.74 -9.51
N GLU A 37 -17.43 -10.85 -10.68
CA GLU A 37 -16.74 -11.36 -11.87
C GLU A 37 -15.64 -10.37 -12.27
N MET A 38 -14.42 -10.88 -12.42
CA MET A 38 -13.29 -10.13 -12.97
C MET A 38 -12.98 -10.68 -14.37
N SER A 39 -12.47 -9.83 -15.27
CA SER A 39 -12.07 -10.30 -16.60
C SER A 39 -10.97 -11.37 -16.46
N PRO A 40 -10.88 -12.37 -17.36
CA PRO A 40 -9.86 -13.43 -17.24
C PRO A 40 -8.41 -12.91 -17.19
N ASP A 41 -8.16 -11.69 -17.68
CA ASP A 41 -6.86 -11.02 -17.72
C ASP A 41 -6.69 -9.92 -16.65
N TRP A 42 -7.59 -9.83 -15.67
CA TRP A 42 -7.60 -8.75 -14.67
C TRP A 42 -6.25 -8.58 -13.98
N ARG A 43 -5.60 -9.70 -13.63
CA ARG A 43 -4.34 -9.69 -12.87
C ARG A 43 -3.18 -9.13 -13.69
N ALA A 44 -3.19 -9.32 -15.00
CA ALA A 44 -2.19 -8.74 -15.91
C ALA A 44 -2.36 -7.22 -16.08
N LYS A 45 -3.52 -6.67 -15.71
CA LYS A 45 -3.83 -5.23 -15.73
C LYS A 45 -3.74 -4.57 -14.36
N ALA A 46 -3.54 -5.37 -13.31
CA ALA A 46 -3.47 -4.90 -11.93
C ALA A 46 -2.04 -4.47 -11.56
N THR A 47 -1.92 -3.62 -10.55
CA THR A 47 -0.64 -3.40 -9.87
C THR A 47 -0.47 -4.51 -8.83
N VAL A 48 0.43 -5.46 -9.08
CA VAL A 48 0.68 -6.61 -8.20
C VAL A 48 1.92 -6.36 -7.34
N VAL A 49 1.80 -6.58 -6.03
CA VAL A 49 2.89 -6.43 -5.04
C VAL A 49 2.81 -7.59 -4.06
N GLY A 50 3.71 -8.55 -4.20
CA GLY A 50 3.63 -9.81 -3.45
C GLY A 50 2.25 -10.48 -3.59
N PRO A 51 1.59 -10.84 -2.47
CA PRO A 51 0.31 -11.54 -2.46
C PRO A 51 -0.93 -10.63 -2.58
N VAL A 52 -0.77 -9.34 -2.89
CA VAL A 52 -1.90 -8.43 -3.14
C VAL A 52 -1.82 -7.82 -4.54
N ALA A 53 -2.98 -7.65 -5.15
CA ALA A 53 -3.15 -6.93 -6.40
C ALA A 53 -4.14 -5.78 -6.22
N PHE A 54 -3.79 -4.60 -6.74
CA PHE A 54 -4.67 -3.44 -6.81
C PHE A 54 -5.32 -3.38 -8.18
N VAL A 55 -6.63 -3.64 -8.22
CA VAL A 55 -7.45 -3.56 -9.42
C VAL A 55 -8.17 -2.23 -9.43
N THR A 56 -7.78 -1.37 -10.36
CA THR A 56 -8.41 -0.08 -10.58
C THR A 56 -8.06 0.44 -11.97
N TRP A 57 -8.60 1.59 -12.31
CA TRP A 57 -8.17 2.38 -13.45
C TRP A 57 -7.31 3.54 -12.94
N PHE A 58 -6.03 3.30 -12.68
CA PHE A 58 -5.11 4.40 -12.42
C PHE A 58 -4.93 5.19 -13.72
N SER A 59 -5.51 6.38 -13.81
CA SER A 59 -5.25 7.27 -14.93
C SER A 59 -4.00 8.09 -14.67
N ALA A 60 -3.10 8.13 -15.64
CA ALA A 60 -1.98 9.07 -15.66
C ALA A 60 -2.43 10.49 -16.03
N ASP A 61 -3.66 10.67 -16.53
CA ASP A 61 -4.21 11.96 -16.92
C ASP A 61 -4.72 12.74 -15.70
N PRO A 62 -4.18 13.94 -15.41
CA PRO A 62 -4.68 14.79 -14.35
C PRO A 62 -6.17 15.15 -14.53
N ALA A 63 -6.63 15.33 -15.78
CA ALA A 63 -8.01 15.72 -16.07
C ALA A 63 -9.03 14.62 -15.70
N TRP A 64 -8.60 13.37 -15.61
CA TRP A 64 -9.45 12.29 -15.10
C TRP A 64 -9.90 12.56 -13.67
N LEU A 65 -9.04 13.15 -12.83
CA LEU A 65 -9.40 13.43 -11.45
C LEU A 65 -10.50 14.49 -11.32
N ASP A 66 -10.56 15.44 -12.27
CA ASP A 66 -11.62 16.45 -12.35
C ASP A 66 -12.99 15.86 -12.72
N SER A 67 -13.01 14.67 -13.32
CA SER A 67 -14.26 13.92 -13.55
C SER A 67 -14.84 13.29 -12.29
N ILE A 68 -14.05 13.21 -11.22
CA ILE A 68 -14.46 12.62 -9.94
C ILE A 68 -14.94 13.74 -9.02
N SER A 69 -16.22 13.70 -8.69
CA SER A 69 -16.82 14.67 -7.77
C SER A 69 -16.16 14.59 -6.39
N PRO A 70 -15.69 15.72 -5.83
CA PRO A 70 -15.19 15.74 -4.47
C PRO A 70 -16.34 15.49 -3.48
N ARG A 71 -16.02 14.88 -2.34
CA ARG A 71 -16.87 14.83 -1.16
C ARG A 71 -16.92 16.21 -0.49
N PRO A 72 -17.83 16.44 0.49
CA PRO A 72 -17.95 17.73 1.17
C PRO A 72 -16.66 18.23 1.85
N ASP A 73 -15.72 17.33 2.18
CA ASP A 73 -14.41 17.65 2.75
C ASP A 73 -13.34 18.02 1.69
N GLY A 74 -13.73 18.13 0.42
CA GLY A 74 -12.85 18.45 -0.71
C GLY A 74 -12.03 17.27 -1.25
N ARG A 75 -12.08 16.10 -0.61
CA ARG A 75 -11.35 14.91 -1.06
C ARG A 75 -12.17 14.10 -2.05
N ARG A 76 -11.50 13.36 -2.92
CA ARG A 76 -12.09 12.46 -3.91
C ARG A 76 -11.84 11.01 -3.50
N PHE A 77 -12.88 10.19 -3.63
CA PHE A 77 -12.76 8.75 -3.40
C PHE A 77 -12.39 8.05 -4.71
N ILE A 78 -11.21 7.44 -4.72
CA ILE A 78 -10.72 6.64 -5.84
C ILE A 78 -10.92 5.19 -5.49
N LYS A 79 -11.87 4.53 -6.17
CA LYS A 79 -12.13 3.11 -5.96
C LYS A 79 -10.92 2.29 -6.40
N VAL A 80 -10.39 1.49 -5.48
CA VAL A 80 -9.32 0.53 -5.74
C VAL A 80 -9.73 -0.77 -5.08
N LEU A 81 -10.00 -1.80 -5.88
CA LEU A 81 -10.29 -3.12 -5.36
C LEU A 81 -8.97 -3.78 -4.97
N ALA A 82 -8.85 -4.19 -3.70
CA ALA A 82 -7.72 -5.00 -3.25
C ALA A 82 -8.08 -6.48 -3.41
N VAL A 83 -7.23 -7.24 -4.09
CA VAL A 83 -7.39 -8.69 -4.25
C VAL A 83 -6.21 -9.36 -3.58
N VAL A 84 -6.48 -10.16 -2.55
CA VAL A 84 -5.46 -10.86 -1.76
C VAL A 84 -5.48 -12.34 -2.07
N ASP A 85 -4.31 -12.92 -2.29
CA ASP A 85 -4.14 -14.35 -2.52
C ASP A 85 -4.71 -15.17 -1.34
N GLY A 86 -5.21 -16.38 -1.64
CA GLY A 86 -5.82 -17.24 -0.63
C GLY A 86 -4.86 -17.61 0.51
N GLY A 87 -5.34 -17.51 1.75
CA GLY A 87 -4.62 -17.85 2.98
C GLY A 87 -3.51 -16.86 3.35
N LYS A 88 -3.40 -15.73 2.64
CA LYS A 88 -2.38 -14.71 2.88
C LYS A 88 -2.92 -13.56 3.72
N GLN A 89 -2.04 -13.01 4.55
CA GLN A 89 -2.28 -11.77 5.28
C GLN A 89 -1.37 -10.68 4.71
N VAL A 90 -1.94 -9.51 4.44
CA VAL A 90 -1.21 -8.35 3.92
C VAL A 90 -1.63 -7.11 4.68
N THR A 91 -0.69 -6.26 5.07
CA THR A 91 -1.01 -4.93 5.57
C THR A 91 -0.59 -3.89 4.55
N ILE A 92 -1.51 -3.05 4.14
CA ILE A 92 -1.24 -1.89 3.30
C ILE A 92 -1.16 -0.68 4.21
N SER A 93 -0.11 0.13 4.08
CA SER A 93 0.04 1.36 4.87
C SER A 93 0.56 2.51 4.04
N LEU A 94 0.21 3.71 4.47
CA LEU A 94 0.78 4.97 4.01
C LEU A 94 1.97 5.31 4.92
N PRO A 95 3.11 5.81 4.40
CA PRO A 95 4.20 6.29 5.25
C PRO A 95 3.74 7.43 6.17
N ASP A 96 4.26 7.48 7.40
CA ASP A 96 3.96 8.57 8.36
C ASP A 96 4.37 9.97 7.85
N SER A 97 5.28 10.02 6.87
CA SER A 97 5.69 11.25 6.19
C SER A 97 4.65 11.80 5.23
N GLU A 98 3.61 11.02 4.91
CA GLU A 98 2.57 11.47 3.99
C GLU A 98 1.67 12.51 4.66
N PRO A 99 1.34 13.61 3.95
CA PRO A 99 0.45 14.63 4.49
C PRO A 99 -0.95 14.06 4.75
N SER A 100 -1.78 14.80 5.50
CA SER A 100 -3.22 14.53 5.72
C SER A 100 -4.08 14.57 4.44
N ASN A 101 -3.45 14.51 3.26
CA ASN A 101 -4.03 14.66 1.94
C ASN A 101 -4.31 13.33 1.24
N VAL A 102 -3.90 12.20 1.85
CA VAL A 102 -4.24 10.85 1.41
C VAL A 102 -4.65 9.97 2.59
N ALA A 103 -5.62 9.09 2.39
CA ALA A 103 -5.98 8.05 3.34
C ALA A 103 -6.47 6.78 2.65
N LEU A 104 -6.37 5.64 3.34
CA LEU A 104 -7.00 4.40 2.92
C LEU A 104 -8.47 4.42 3.37
N ALA A 105 -9.38 4.11 2.46
CA ALA A 105 -10.83 4.07 2.70
C ALA A 105 -11.38 2.68 2.35
N TYR A 106 -10.98 1.69 3.13
CA TYR A 106 -11.47 0.30 3.06
C TYR A 106 -12.40 -0.05 4.22
N THR A 107 -12.56 0.85 5.19
CA THR A 107 -13.41 0.69 6.38
C THR A 107 -14.42 1.85 6.41
N ASP A 108 -15.18 1.96 7.50
CA ASP A 108 -16.17 3.04 7.65
C ASP A 108 -15.52 4.41 7.90
N HIS A 109 -14.21 4.45 8.10
CA HIS A 109 -13.43 5.66 8.30
C HIS A 109 -12.11 5.59 7.53
N ASP A 110 -11.39 6.72 7.54
CA ASP A 110 -10.08 6.80 6.94
C ASP A 110 -9.04 6.17 7.86
N ALA A 111 -8.16 5.35 7.29
CA ALA A 111 -7.10 4.69 8.01
C ALA A 111 -5.73 4.96 7.38
N PRO A 112 -4.66 5.08 8.18
CA PRO A 112 -3.29 5.12 7.67
C PRO A 112 -2.81 3.72 7.26
N SER A 113 -3.44 2.66 7.76
CA SER A 113 -3.12 1.27 7.43
C SER A 113 -4.34 0.35 7.54
N VAL A 114 -4.37 -0.67 6.69
CA VAL A 114 -5.42 -1.69 6.66
C VAL A 114 -4.78 -3.05 6.44
N THR A 115 -5.13 -4.01 7.29
CA THR A 115 -4.73 -5.41 7.17
C THR A 115 -5.84 -6.22 6.51
N PHE A 116 -5.50 -6.92 5.44
CA PHE A 116 -6.39 -7.80 4.71
C PHE A 116 -6.03 -9.26 4.96
N ILE A 117 -7.05 -10.09 5.19
CA ILE A 117 -6.90 -11.54 5.40
C ILE A 117 -7.61 -12.27 4.26
N GLY A 118 -6.81 -12.84 3.35
CA GLY A 118 -7.30 -13.70 2.28
C GLY A 118 -7.92 -14.99 2.83
N CYS A 119 -9.09 -15.34 2.32
CA CYS A 119 -9.80 -16.59 2.60
C CYS A 119 -9.14 -17.77 1.89
N GLU A 120 -9.82 -18.91 1.73
CA GLU A 120 -9.25 -20.08 1.05
C GLU A 120 -8.83 -19.82 -0.42
N ARG A 121 -9.46 -18.84 -1.07
CA ARG A 121 -9.19 -18.42 -2.46
C ARG A 121 -8.87 -16.94 -2.51
N GLU A 122 -8.51 -16.46 -3.70
CA GLU A 122 -8.38 -15.02 -3.96
C GLU A 122 -9.60 -14.26 -3.42
N THR A 123 -9.35 -13.30 -2.55
CA THR A 123 -10.39 -12.57 -1.83
C THR A 123 -10.37 -11.11 -2.23
N GLN A 124 -11.52 -10.61 -2.63
CA GLN A 124 -11.72 -9.24 -3.10
C GLN A 124 -12.24 -8.36 -1.96
N PHE A 125 -11.69 -7.15 -1.83
CA PHE A 125 -12.07 -6.14 -0.84
C PHE A 125 -12.35 -4.80 -1.51
N ASN A 126 -13.58 -4.30 -1.35
CA ASN A 126 -13.98 -2.98 -1.85
C ASN A 126 -13.42 -1.90 -0.93
N GLY A 127 -12.95 -0.83 -1.54
CA GLY A 127 -12.49 0.37 -0.87
C GLY A 127 -11.68 1.20 -1.84
N GLY A 128 -10.69 1.90 -1.31
CA GLY A 128 -9.73 2.61 -2.13
C GLY A 128 -9.01 3.69 -1.36
N PHE A 129 -8.81 4.83 -2.02
CA PHE A 129 -8.03 5.95 -1.50
C PHE A 129 -8.87 7.21 -1.48
N MET A 130 -8.76 7.98 -0.40
CA MET A 130 -9.21 9.36 -0.35
C MET A 130 -8.03 10.26 -0.68
N ILE A 131 -8.18 11.17 -1.66
CA ILE A 131 -7.10 12.09 -2.07
C ILE A 131 -7.63 13.51 -2.28
N THR A 132 -6.81 14.53 -2.01
CA THR A 132 -7.21 15.94 -2.24
C THR A 132 -6.98 16.43 -3.68
N GLY A 133 -6.07 15.80 -4.42
CA GLY A 133 -5.70 16.22 -5.77
C GLY A 133 -4.70 15.27 -6.45
N PRO A 134 -4.21 15.63 -7.65
CA PRO A 134 -3.26 14.80 -8.37
C PRO A 134 -1.95 14.61 -7.60
N GLN A 135 -1.57 13.37 -7.34
CA GLN A 135 -0.34 13.06 -6.60
C GLN A 135 0.18 11.63 -6.85
N CYS A 136 1.46 11.44 -6.57
CA CYS A 136 2.11 10.14 -6.49
C CYS A 136 2.12 9.70 -5.03
N VAL A 137 1.42 8.63 -4.70
CA VAL A 137 1.26 8.15 -3.33
C VAL A 137 2.17 6.95 -3.13
N PRO A 138 3.19 7.02 -2.27
CA PRO A 138 3.90 5.83 -1.86
C PRO A 138 3.02 4.96 -0.97
N VAL A 139 3.02 3.67 -1.26
CA VAL A 139 2.29 2.66 -0.51
C VAL A 139 3.28 1.59 -0.07
N GLN A 140 3.19 1.21 1.20
CA GLN A 140 3.94 0.10 1.75
C GLN A 140 3.03 -1.12 1.84
N VAL A 141 3.52 -2.26 1.40
CA VAL A 141 2.83 -3.55 1.44
C VAL A 141 3.65 -4.49 2.30
N HIS A 142 3.10 -4.86 3.44
CA HIS A 142 3.73 -5.72 4.43
C HIS A 142 3.14 -7.13 4.36
N PHE A 143 3.97 -8.14 4.14
CA PHE A 143 3.56 -9.54 4.05
C PHE A 143 4.75 -10.47 4.30
N ASP A 144 4.51 -11.64 4.90
CA ASP A 144 5.54 -12.67 5.13
C ASP A 144 6.87 -12.13 5.74
N GLY A 145 6.76 -11.13 6.65
CA GLY A 145 7.92 -10.49 7.29
C GLY A 145 8.73 -9.56 6.38
N LYS A 146 8.19 -9.20 5.22
CA LYS A 146 8.80 -8.29 4.23
C LYS A 146 7.95 -7.03 4.08
N THR A 147 8.60 -5.95 3.67
CA THR A 147 7.94 -4.72 3.24
C THR A 147 8.37 -4.41 1.82
N GLU A 148 7.41 -4.30 0.91
CA GLU A 148 7.63 -3.78 -0.43
C GLU A 148 7.00 -2.40 -0.56
N ARG A 149 7.73 -1.47 -1.18
CA ARG A 149 7.26 -0.11 -1.45
C ARG A 149 6.93 0.01 -2.93
N ILE A 150 5.76 0.55 -3.22
CA ILE A 150 5.36 0.99 -4.56
C ILE A 150 4.91 2.43 -4.53
N VAL A 151 4.79 3.05 -5.72
CA VAL A 151 4.23 4.38 -5.87
C VAL A 151 3.06 4.31 -6.85
N LEU A 152 1.88 4.71 -6.38
CA LEU A 152 0.66 4.75 -7.18
C LEU A 152 0.42 6.17 -7.69
N SER A 153 0.12 6.30 -8.99
CA SER A 153 -0.26 7.58 -9.58
C SER A 153 -1.75 7.78 -9.50
N PHE A 154 -2.17 8.88 -8.89
CA PHE A 154 -3.56 9.31 -8.86
C PHE A 154 -3.74 10.57 -9.71
N GLY A 155 -3.49 10.47 -11.02
CA GLY A 155 -3.55 11.60 -11.94
C GLY A 155 -2.28 12.47 -11.97
N ALA A 156 -1.18 12.05 -11.34
CA ALA A 156 0.09 12.80 -11.35
C ALA A 156 0.98 12.48 -12.56
N GLY A 157 0.53 11.64 -13.50
CA GLY A 157 1.35 11.13 -14.58
C GLY A 157 2.34 10.07 -14.11
N LYS A 158 3.59 10.12 -14.60
CA LYS A 158 4.63 9.16 -14.26
C LYS A 158 5.22 9.46 -12.89
N CYS A 159 5.13 8.50 -11.97
CA CYS A 159 5.76 8.57 -10.65
C CYS A 159 7.18 7.99 -10.67
N ALA A 160 8.05 8.53 -9.81
CA ALA A 160 9.35 7.91 -9.56
C ALA A 160 9.16 6.59 -8.80
N THR A 161 9.89 5.56 -9.23
CA THR A 161 9.94 4.23 -8.59
C THR A 161 11.13 4.14 -7.65
#